data_AF-A0A8T8K857-F1
#
_entry.id   AF-A0A8T8K857-F1
#
_cell.length_a   1.000
_cell.length_b   1.000
_cell.length_c   1.000
_cell.angle_alpha   90.00
_cell.angle_beta   90.00
_cell.angle_gamma   90.00
#
_symmetry.space_group_name_H-M   'P 1'
#
loop_
_entity.id
_entity.type
_entity.pdbx_description
1 polymer ?
#
loop_
_entity_poly.entity_id
_entity_poly.type
_entity_poly.pdbx_seq_one_letter_code
_entity_poly.pdbx_strand_id
1 'polypeptide(L)'
;MNFRVVLVVMAIFLFAGVFGSLNFLSNQELDIEQAYAAGTITIIQKTPAGSVPHEVTIVNKGEEAIKVEKGYTLISNSSEDLVIAREEIISPQNNGTVLAYCIEPETNAQEEAELAVSTKAPQLIMDLISNSNPQNPAEAFKTQLKIWILVSDGEVNIYEGEALSLSRKQGISSFELQNNISTSKIEVMTQFNLTENDMGNISTNTNLMNPPKSWWDQISGIISEFIGI
;
A
#
# COMPACT_ATOMS: atom_id res chain seq x y z
N MET A 1 -11.96 -51.60 -33.53
CA MET A 1 -12.27 -50.30 -32.89
C MET A 1 -12.99 -49.44 -33.93
N ASN A 2 -14.17 -48.92 -33.63
CA ASN A 2 -14.97 -48.18 -34.61
C ASN A 2 -14.31 -46.84 -34.93
N PHE A 3 -13.93 -46.60 -36.18
CA PHE A 3 -13.30 -45.34 -36.65
C PHE A 3 -14.09 -44.08 -36.22
N ARG A 4 -15.43 -44.20 -36.15
CA ARG A 4 -16.33 -43.16 -35.64
C ARG A 4 -16.03 -42.78 -34.18
N VAL A 5 -15.68 -43.75 -33.34
CA VAL A 5 -15.35 -43.51 -31.91
C VAL A 5 -14.01 -42.80 -31.79
N VAL A 6 -13.03 -43.14 -32.63
CA VAL A 6 -11.72 -42.48 -32.64
C VAL A 6 -11.83 -40.99 -33.00
N LEU A 7 -12.67 -40.67 -34.00
CA LEU A 7 -12.92 -39.28 -34.42
C LEU A 7 -13.58 -38.44 -33.33
N VAL A 8 -14.56 -39.01 -32.62
CA VAL A 8 -15.26 -38.33 -31.52
C VAL A 8 -14.30 -38.06 -30.36
N VAL A 9 -13.48 -39.04 -29.98
CA VAL A 9 -12.48 -38.87 -28.92
C VAL A 9 -11.46 -37.77 -29.29
N MET A 10 -10.98 -37.75 -30.53
CA MET A 10 -10.04 -36.71 -31.00
C MET A 10 -10.68 -35.31 -31.01
N ALA A 11 -11.95 -35.19 -31.40
CA ALA A 11 -12.68 -33.93 -31.37
C ALA A 11 -12.85 -33.39 -29.94
N ILE A 12 -13.12 -34.27 -28.96
CA ILE A 12 -13.21 -33.89 -27.55
C ILE A 12 -11.86 -33.35 -27.04
N PHE A 13 -10.74 -34.01 -27.37
CA PHE A 13 -9.42 -33.53 -26.98
C PHE A 13 -9.04 -32.20 -27.64
N LEU A 14 -9.38 -32.00 -28.91
CA LEU A 14 -9.17 -30.72 -29.60
C LEU A 14 -10.01 -29.60 -28.98
N PHE A 15 -11.27 -29.88 -28.68
CA PHE A 15 -12.16 -28.91 -28.03
C PHE A 15 -11.66 -28.55 -26.63
N ALA A 16 -11.26 -29.55 -25.83
CA ALA A 16 -10.69 -29.32 -24.50
C ALA A 16 -9.36 -28.55 -24.55
N GLY A 17 -8.50 -28.84 -25.53
CA GLY A 17 -7.22 -28.14 -25.70
C GLY A 17 -7.39 -26.68 -26.15
N VAL A 18 -8.27 -26.43 -27.12
CA VAL A 18 -8.53 -25.08 -27.64
C VAL A 18 -9.27 -24.24 -26.60
N PHE A 19 -10.34 -24.75 -25.98
CA PHE A 19 -11.08 -24.00 -24.97
C PHE A 19 -10.32 -23.88 -23.65
N GLY A 20 -9.52 -24.88 -23.27
CA GLY A 20 -8.66 -24.82 -22.10
C GLY A 20 -7.54 -23.77 -22.23
N SER A 21 -6.91 -23.68 -23.41
CA SER A 21 -5.88 -22.66 -23.67
C SER A 21 -6.46 -21.25 -23.78
N LEU A 22 -7.63 -21.08 -24.40
CA LEU A 22 -8.33 -19.79 -24.45
C LEU A 22 -8.73 -19.28 -23.05
N ASN A 23 -9.14 -20.18 -22.15
CA ASN A 23 -9.49 -19.82 -20.77
C ASN A 23 -8.25 -19.50 -19.91
N PHE A 24 -7.12 -20.17 -20.17
CA PHE A 24 -5.85 -19.86 -19.51
C PHE A 24 -5.29 -18.50 -19.95
N LEU A 25 -5.42 -18.15 -21.23
CA LEU A 25 -5.01 -16.84 -21.74
C LEU A 25 -5.92 -15.71 -21.28
N SER A 26 -7.22 -15.96 -21.04
CA SER A 26 -8.14 -14.93 -20.55
C SER A 26 -8.05 -14.63 -19.06
N ASN A 27 -7.25 -15.41 -18.30
CA ASN A 27 -7.09 -15.24 -16.85
C ASN A 27 -5.69 -14.76 -16.46
N GLN A 28 -4.95 -14.13 -17.38
CA GLN A 28 -3.72 -13.42 -16.99
C GLN A 28 -4.12 -12.14 -16.25
N GLU A 29 -3.85 -12.12 -14.95
CA GLU A 29 -3.93 -10.91 -14.14
C GLU A 29 -2.64 -10.11 -14.38
N LEU A 30 -2.81 -8.83 -14.76
CA LEU A 30 -1.71 -7.91 -14.98
C LEU A 30 -1.37 -7.18 -13.67
N ASP A 31 -0.10 -7.08 -13.31
CA ASP A 31 0.32 -6.28 -12.16
C ASP A 31 0.11 -4.78 -12.42
N ILE A 32 -0.19 -3.99 -11.38
CA ILE A 32 -0.46 -2.55 -11.51
C ILE A 32 0.70 -1.77 -12.17
N GLU A 33 1.96 -2.14 -11.91
CA GLU A 33 3.13 -1.50 -12.53
C GLU A 33 3.16 -1.77 -14.04
N GLN A 34 2.88 -3.02 -14.44
CA GLN A 34 2.82 -3.42 -15.84
C GLN A 34 1.66 -2.75 -16.57
N ALA A 35 0.50 -2.67 -15.92
CA ALA A 35 -0.69 -2.00 -16.44
C ALA A 35 -0.45 -0.48 -16.62
N TYR A 36 0.25 0.14 -15.68
CA TYR A 36 0.65 1.55 -15.78
C TYR A 36 1.61 1.79 -16.94
N ALA A 37 2.67 0.98 -17.04
CA ALA A 37 3.65 1.07 -18.11
C ALA A 37 3.06 0.83 -19.50
N ALA A 38 2.03 -0.02 -19.60
CA ALA A 38 1.28 -0.27 -20.82
C ALA A 38 0.29 0.86 -21.19
N GLY A 39 0.06 1.83 -20.29
CA GLY A 39 -0.93 2.90 -20.48
C GLY A 39 -2.38 2.41 -20.43
N THR A 40 -2.62 1.23 -19.84
CA THR A 40 -3.96 0.64 -19.74
C THR A 40 -4.69 1.06 -18.47
N ILE A 41 -4.05 1.84 -17.60
CA ILE A 41 -4.67 2.37 -16.38
C ILE A 41 -4.47 3.87 -16.21
N THR A 42 -5.37 4.47 -15.43
CA THR A 42 -5.20 5.82 -14.89
C THR A 42 -5.53 5.78 -13.40
N ILE A 43 -4.70 6.42 -12.58
CA ILE A 43 -4.82 6.40 -11.12
C ILE A 43 -5.10 7.83 -10.65
N ILE A 44 -6.17 8.01 -9.89
CA ILE A 44 -6.72 9.33 -9.55
C ILE A 44 -6.96 9.41 -8.04
N GLN A 45 -6.40 10.42 -7.40
CA GLN A 45 -6.67 10.70 -5.99
C GLN A 45 -8.10 11.22 -5.80
N LYS A 46 -8.89 10.57 -4.93
CA LYS A 46 -10.30 10.94 -4.70
C LYS A 46 -10.55 11.77 -3.47
N THR A 47 -9.70 11.62 -2.47
CA THR A 47 -9.91 12.25 -1.17
C THR A 47 -9.05 13.51 -1.03
N PRO A 48 -9.59 14.58 -0.41
CA PRO A 48 -8.85 15.80 -0.16
C PRO A 48 -7.93 15.65 1.06
N ALA A 49 -7.18 16.71 1.33
CA ALA A 49 -6.25 16.76 2.46
C ALA A 49 -6.95 16.54 3.80
N GLY A 50 -6.21 15.92 4.71
CA GLY A 50 -6.60 15.43 6.02
C GLY A 50 -7.37 14.10 6.04
N SER A 51 -7.49 13.40 4.92
CA SER A 51 -8.28 12.16 4.84
C SER A 51 -7.45 10.96 5.27
N VAL A 52 -7.95 10.16 6.22
CA VAL A 52 -7.24 8.94 6.63
C VAL A 52 -8.22 7.77 6.78
N PRO A 53 -8.03 6.67 6.02
CA PRO A 53 -7.10 6.55 4.90
C PRO A 53 -7.52 7.46 3.71
N HIS A 54 -6.64 7.63 2.74
CA HIS A 54 -7.00 8.17 1.44
C HIS A 54 -7.69 7.12 0.58
N GLU A 55 -8.54 7.59 -0.33
CA GLU A 55 -9.10 6.80 -1.42
C GLU A 55 -8.47 7.21 -2.75
N VAL A 56 -8.14 6.20 -3.55
CA VAL A 56 -7.60 6.33 -4.90
C VAL A 56 -8.45 5.50 -5.85
N THR A 57 -8.91 6.10 -6.94
CA THR A 57 -9.60 5.37 -8.02
C THR A 57 -8.59 4.95 -9.06
N ILE A 58 -8.58 3.66 -9.37
CA ILE A 58 -7.83 3.10 -10.50
C ILE A 58 -8.83 2.75 -11.59
N VAL A 59 -8.65 3.34 -12.76
CA VAL A 59 -9.48 3.14 -13.94
C VAL A 59 -8.77 2.16 -14.87
N ASN A 60 -9.31 0.95 -15.01
CA ASN A 60 -8.83 -0.05 -15.96
C ASN A 60 -9.48 0.18 -17.34
N LYS A 61 -8.66 0.55 -18.32
CA LYS A 61 -9.05 0.71 -19.73
C LYS A 61 -8.62 -0.49 -20.59
N GLY A 62 -7.92 -1.46 -20.00
CA GLY A 62 -7.45 -2.67 -20.66
C GLY A 62 -8.49 -3.80 -20.69
N GLU A 63 -8.12 -4.87 -21.39
CA GLU A 63 -8.92 -6.10 -21.55
C GLU A 63 -8.61 -7.15 -20.47
N GLU A 64 -7.58 -6.93 -19.66
CA GLU A 64 -7.12 -7.84 -18.61
C GLU A 64 -7.48 -7.31 -17.23
N ALA A 65 -7.72 -8.19 -16.27
CA ALA A 65 -7.91 -7.81 -14.88
C ALA A 65 -6.58 -7.32 -14.29
N ILE A 66 -6.62 -6.31 -13.44
CA ILE A 66 -5.41 -5.78 -12.80
C ILE A 66 -5.40 -6.21 -11.35
N LYS A 67 -4.28 -6.79 -10.95
CA LYS A 67 -3.99 -7.06 -9.55
C LYS A 67 -3.26 -5.86 -8.96
N VAL A 68 -3.92 -5.23 -7.99
CA VAL A 68 -3.34 -4.15 -7.19
C VAL A 68 -2.85 -4.75 -5.89
N GLU A 69 -1.54 -4.78 -5.70
CA GLU A 69 -0.95 -5.26 -4.45
C GLU A 69 -0.76 -4.12 -3.45
N LYS A 70 -0.93 -4.42 -2.16
CA LYS A 70 -0.54 -3.48 -1.09
C LYS A 70 0.96 -3.17 -1.19
N GLY A 71 1.31 -1.94 -0.83
CA GLY A 71 2.69 -1.51 -0.71
C GLY A 71 3.32 -0.86 -1.93
N TYR A 72 2.67 -0.87 -3.09
CA TYR A 72 3.11 -0.01 -4.20
C TYR A 72 2.98 1.46 -3.79
N THR A 73 4.00 2.26 -4.07
CA THR A 73 3.91 3.71 -3.92
C THR A 73 3.32 4.33 -5.18
N LEU A 74 2.53 5.37 -4.96
CA LEU A 74 1.86 6.17 -5.97
C LEU A 74 2.39 7.59 -5.83
N ILE A 75 3.02 8.11 -6.87
CA ILE A 75 3.72 9.40 -6.82
C ILE A 75 2.99 10.46 -7.61
N SER A 76 3.04 11.72 -7.17
CA SER A 76 2.45 12.85 -7.89
C SER A 76 3.40 14.04 -7.95
N ASN A 77 3.32 14.80 -9.05
CA ASN A 77 4.00 16.10 -9.14
C ASN A 77 3.14 17.25 -8.61
N SER A 78 1.85 17.01 -8.37
CA SER A 78 0.89 18.03 -7.97
C SER A 78 0.19 17.71 -6.65
N SER A 79 0.20 16.46 -6.21
CA SER A 79 -0.37 15.99 -4.94
C SER A 79 0.73 15.40 -4.06
N GLU A 80 0.35 14.94 -2.87
CA GLU A 80 1.18 14.08 -2.04
C GLU A 80 1.42 12.71 -2.68
N ASP A 81 2.49 12.06 -2.27
CA ASP A 81 2.71 10.66 -2.54
C ASP A 81 1.94 9.76 -1.56
N LEU A 82 1.50 8.60 -2.06
CA LEU A 82 0.70 7.62 -1.32
C LEU A 82 1.33 6.22 -1.37
N VAL A 83 0.95 5.36 -0.42
CA VAL A 83 1.26 3.93 -0.45
C VAL A 83 -0.03 3.11 -0.33
N ILE A 84 -0.22 2.14 -1.24
CA ILE A 84 -1.43 1.33 -1.29
C ILE A 84 -1.55 0.48 -0.02
N ALA A 85 -2.67 0.63 0.70
CA ALA A 85 -2.89 -0.03 1.98
C ALA A 85 -3.61 -1.38 1.85
N ARG A 86 -4.27 -1.64 0.71
CA ARG A 86 -5.10 -2.83 0.52
C ARG A 86 -4.98 -3.38 -0.89
N GLU A 87 -4.96 -4.71 -0.96
CA GLU A 87 -5.04 -5.45 -2.22
C GLU A 87 -6.44 -5.36 -2.83
N GLU A 88 -6.51 -5.24 -4.14
CA GLU A 88 -7.78 -5.20 -4.89
C GLU A 88 -7.56 -5.81 -6.28
N ILE A 89 -8.62 -6.39 -6.86
CA ILE A 89 -8.61 -6.87 -8.24
C ILE A 89 -9.60 -6.03 -9.03
N ILE A 90 -9.12 -5.39 -10.09
CA ILE A 90 -9.94 -4.49 -10.92
C ILE A 90 -10.24 -5.19 -12.23
N SER A 91 -11.50 -5.53 -12.43
CA SER A 91 -11.97 -6.17 -13.65
C SER A 91 -11.62 -5.34 -14.90
N PRO A 92 -11.49 -6.00 -16.07
CA PRO A 92 -11.34 -5.32 -17.36
C PRO A 92 -12.39 -4.23 -17.57
N GLN A 93 -11.99 -3.12 -18.19
CA GLN A 93 -12.88 -2.01 -18.56
C GLN A 93 -13.73 -1.46 -17.39
N ASN A 94 -13.23 -1.56 -16.16
CA ASN A 94 -13.93 -1.15 -14.95
C ASN A 94 -13.07 -0.23 -14.08
N ASN A 95 -13.64 0.33 -13.03
CA ASN A 95 -12.93 1.09 -12.02
C ASN A 95 -12.95 0.37 -10.67
N GLY A 96 -11.90 0.59 -9.89
CA GLY A 96 -11.80 0.14 -8.51
C GLY A 96 -11.33 1.29 -7.63
N THR A 97 -11.76 1.29 -6.37
CA THR A 97 -11.25 2.22 -5.35
C THR A 97 -10.39 1.44 -4.38
N VAL A 98 -9.16 1.90 -4.18
CA VAL A 98 -8.21 1.33 -3.21
C VAL A 98 -7.92 2.34 -2.12
N LEU A 99 -7.70 1.82 -0.91
CA LEU A 99 -7.30 2.63 0.23
C LEU A 99 -5.79 2.79 0.23
N ALA A 100 -5.30 3.97 0.58
CA ALA A 100 -3.88 4.31 0.64
C ALA A 100 -3.56 5.20 1.85
N TYR A 101 -2.30 5.20 2.27
CA TYR A 101 -1.79 6.12 3.29
C TYR A 101 -0.85 7.14 2.66
N CYS A 102 -0.85 8.36 3.18
CA CYS A 102 0.07 9.41 2.78
C CYS A 102 1.51 9.10 3.23
N ILE A 103 2.50 9.38 2.39
CA ILE A 103 3.93 9.25 2.72
C ILE A 103 4.69 10.59 2.72
N GLU A 104 3.98 11.71 2.56
CA GLU A 104 4.54 13.07 2.58
C GLU A 104 3.69 13.99 3.50
N PRO A 105 3.90 13.97 4.83
CA PRO A 105 3.09 14.74 5.78
C PRO A 105 3.05 16.26 5.53
N GLU A 106 4.06 16.81 4.85
CA GLU A 106 4.24 18.22 4.52
C GLU A 106 3.55 18.65 3.21
N THR A 107 3.21 17.70 2.33
CA THR A 107 2.47 17.95 1.08
C THR A 107 0.97 17.81 1.34
N ASN A 108 0.11 18.60 0.69
CA ASN A 108 -1.34 18.39 0.80
C ASN A 108 -1.83 17.51 -0.35
N ALA A 109 -2.72 16.58 -0.04
CA ALA A 109 -3.55 15.91 -1.03
C ALA A 109 -4.30 16.89 -1.95
N GLN A 110 -4.30 16.62 -3.24
CA GLN A 110 -5.14 17.28 -4.24
C GLN A 110 -6.14 16.29 -4.85
N GLU A 111 -7.42 16.60 -4.73
CA GLU A 111 -8.47 15.82 -5.38
C GLU A 111 -8.32 15.86 -6.91
N GLU A 112 -8.63 14.74 -7.55
CA GLU A 112 -8.53 14.51 -8.99
C GLU A 112 -7.10 14.63 -9.56
N ALA A 113 -6.08 14.69 -8.70
CA ALA A 113 -4.70 14.58 -9.13
C ALA A 113 -4.41 13.18 -9.71
N GLU A 114 -3.68 13.15 -10.82
CA GLU A 114 -3.19 11.92 -11.40
C GLU A 114 -1.94 11.44 -10.64
N LEU A 115 -1.90 10.14 -10.38
CA LEU A 115 -0.82 9.46 -9.68
C LEU A 115 -0.12 8.50 -10.63
N ALA A 116 1.20 8.40 -10.51
CA ALA A 116 2.01 7.44 -11.22
C ALA A 116 2.38 6.25 -10.32
N VAL A 117 2.39 5.03 -10.86
CA VAL A 117 2.91 3.88 -10.11
C VAL A 117 4.43 3.98 -10.04
N SER A 118 4.96 3.80 -8.85
CA SER A 118 6.39 3.71 -8.60
C SER A 118 6.73 2.34 -7.98
N THR A 119 7.84 2.23 -7.27
CA THR A 119 8.31 0.98 -6.67
C THR A 119 7.51 0.60 -5.41
N LYS A 120 7.75 -0.60 -4.88
CA LYS A 120 7.24 -0.95 -3.55
C LYS A 120 7.90 -0.12 -2.46
N ALA A 121 7.11 0.19 -1.43
CA ALA A 121 7.56 0.88 -0.24
C ALA A 121 8.63 0.06 0.52
N PRO A 122 9.49 0.72 1.31
CA PRO A 122 10.44 0.03 2.17
C PRO A 122 9.79 -0.97 3.13
N GLN A 123 10.54 -2.00 3.52
CA GLN A 123 10.01 -3.12 4.31
C GLN A 123 9.33 -2.68 5.62
N LEU A 124 9.84 -1.66 6.31
CA LEU A 124 9.17 -1.17 7.54
C LEU A 124 7.76 -0.63 7.27
N ILE A 125 7.58 0.11 6.18
CA ILE A 125 6.25 0.62 5.77
C ILE A 125 5.37 -0.56 5.33
N MET A 126 5.94 -1.53 4.61
CA MET A 126 5.24 -2.77 4.23
C MET A 126 4.73 -3.54 5.46
N ASP A 127 5.53 -3.62 6.52
CA ASP A 127 5.19 -4.31 7.78
C ASP A 127 4.09 -3.56 8.54
N LEU A 128 4.11 -2.22 8.57
CA LEU A 128 3.03 -1.42 9.13
C LEU A 128 1.71 -1.65 8.39
N ILE A 129 1.74 -1.57 7.07
CA ILE A 129 0.54 -1.72 6.23
C ILE A 129 -0.02 -3.13 6.32
N SER A 130 0.85 -4.15 6.27
CA SER A 130 0.44 -5.55 6.30
C SER A 130 -0.25 -5.96 7.60
N ASN A 131 0.06 -5.28 8.69
CA ASN A 131 -0.54 -5.50 10.01
C ASN A 131 -1.65 -4.50 10.34
N SER A 132 -2.06 -3.65 9.39
CA SER A 132 -3.10 -2.63 9.58
C SER A 132 -4.44 -3.02 8.97
N ASN A 133 -5.51 -2.51 9.54
CA ASN A 133 -6.85 -2.50 8.97
C ASN A 133 -7.24 -1.06 8.55
N PRO A 134 -7.07 -0.69 7.28
CA PRO A 134 -7.39 0.65 6.80
C PRO A 134 -8.90 0.98 6.86
N GLN A 135 -9.79 -0.01 7.04
CA GLN A 135 -11.22 0.24 7.21
C GLN A 135 -11.61 0.61 8.65
N ASN A 136 -10.74 0.35 9.64
CA ASN A 136 -10.94 0.77 11.02
C ASN A 136 -10.35 2.18 11.19
N PRO A 137 -11.17 3.22 11.41
CA PRO A 137 -10.67 4.61 11.44
C PRO A 137 -9.59 4.87 12.48
N ALA A 138 -9.70 4.27 13.67
CA ALA A 138 -8.71 4.45 14.73
C ALA A 138 -7.38 3.79 14.38
N GLU A 139 -7.43 2.63 13.73
CA GLU A 139 -6.25 1.89 13.31
C GLU A 139 -5.60 2.52 12.08
N ALA A 140 -6.40 3.01 11.13
CA ALA A 140 -5.94 3.76 9.96
C ALA A 140 -5.23 5.06 10.39
N PHE A 141 -5.84 5.82 11.30
CA PHE A 141 -5.22 7.01 11.89
C PHE A 141 -3.87 6.69 12.53
N LYS A 142 -3.83 5.65 13.38
CA LYS A 142 -2.61 5.22 14.04
C LYS A 142 -1.53 4.79 13.04
N THR A 143 -1.91 4.04 12.01
CA THR A 143 -0.99 3.56 10.96
C THR A 143 -0.43 4.72 10.15
N GLN A 144 -1.27 5.70 9.79
CA GLN A 144 -0.85 6.93 9.10
C GLN A 144 0.24 7.67 9.88
N LEU A 145 0.05 7.86 11.19
CA LEU A 145 1.05 8.54 12.03
C LEU A 145 2.37 7.75 12.08
N LYS A 146 2.31 6.42 12.20
CA LYS A 146 3.50 5.56 12.20
C LYS A 146 4.27 5.65 10.88
N ILE A 147 3.57 5.70 9.75
CA ILE A 147 4.19 5.89 8.44
C ILE A 147 4.89 7.25 8.39
N TRP A 148 4.20 8.33 8.81
CA TRP A 148 4.80 9.67 8.88
C TRP A 148 6.05 9.74 9.74
N ILE A 149 6.06 9.06 10.89
CA ILE A 149 7.26 8.96 11.74
C ILE A 149 8.43 8.32 10.99
N LEU A 150 8.19 7.25 10.22
CA LEU A 150 9.26 6.60 9.46
C LEU A 150 9.79 7.49 8.32
N VAL A 151 8.91 8.20 7.60
CA VAL A 151 9.34 9.01 6.45
C VAL A 151 9.94 10.36 6.85
N SER A 152 9.62 10.87 8.04
CA SER A 152 10.11 12.16 8.57
C SER A 152 11.20 12.05 9.62
N ASP A 153 11.84 10.88 9.76
CA ASP A 153 12.88 10.64 10.78
C ASP A 153 12.40 10.91 12.22
N GLY A 154 11.11 10.68 12.47
CA GLY A 154 10.44 10.93 13.75
C GLY A 154 10.06 12.37 14.02
N GLU A 155 10.33 13.31 13.10
CA GLU A 155 10.13 14.74 13.26
C GLU A 155 9.03 15.26 12.32
N VAL A 156 7.79 14.81 12.54
CA VAL A 156 6.62 15.22 11.76
C VAL A 156 6.27 16.70 12.03
N ASN A 157 6.28 17.54 11.00
CA ASN A 157 5.81 18.93 11.12
C ASN A 157 4.27 19.01 11.10
N ILE A 158 3.66 19.20 12.27
CA ILE A 158 2.20 19.25 12.42
C ILE A 158 1.54 20.56 11.99
N TYR A 159 2.31 21.56 11.57
CA TYR A 159 1.83 22.91 11.28
C TYR A 159 1.69 23.22 9.79
N GLU A 160 1.92 22.23 8.92
CA GLU A 160 1.77 22.35 7.48
C GLU A 160 1.25 21.05 6.84
N GLY A 161 1.03 21.10 5.52
CA GLY A 161 0.71 19.92 4.73
C GLY A 161 -0.50 19.11 5.17
N GLU A 162 -0.43 17.82 4.88
CA GLU A 162 -1.41 16.80 5.24
C GLU A 162 -1.58 16.71 6.76
N ALA A 163 -0.51 16.88 7.55
CA ALA A 163 -0.58 16.82 9.02
C ALA A 163 -1.49 17.90 9.61
N LEU A 164 -1.35 19.15 9.15
CA LEU A 164 -2.23 20.24 9.54
C LEU A 164 -3.67 20.01 9.06
N SER A 165 -3.82 19.57 7.81
CA SER A 165 -5.14 19.29 7.21
C SER A 165 -5.87 18.16 7.94
N LEU A 166 -5.15 17.13 8.38
CA LEU A 166 -5.65 16.03 9.20
C LEU A 166 -6.13 16.52 10.56
N SER A 167 -5.34 17.35 11.25
CA SER A 167 -5.74 17.94 12.54
C SER A 167 -7.05 18.71 12.42
N ARG A 168 -7.18 19.53 11.38
CA ARG A 168 -8.40 20.31 11.10
C ARG A 168 -9.59 19.43 10.77
N LYS A 169 -9.39 18.42 9.91
CA LYS A 169 -10.48 17.54 9.46
C LYS A 169 -11.00 16.63 10.58
N GLN A 170 -10.11 16.16 11.45
CA GLN A 170 -10.49 15.33 12.59
C GLN A 170 -10.93 16.14 13.82
N GLY A 171 -10.78 17.47 13.78
CA GLY A 171 -11.14 18.34 14.90
C GLY A 171 -10.25 18.14 16.14
N ILE A 172 -9.03 17.65 15.96
CA ILE A 172 -8.05 17.47 17.03
C ILE A 172 -7.12 18.69 17.11
N SER A 173 -6.75 19.08 18.32
CA SER A 173 -5.80 20.18 18.55
C SER A 173 -4.37 19.78 18.17
N SER A 174 -3.51 20.77 17.93
CA SER A 174 -2.06 20.53 17.70
C SER A 174 -1.41 19.83 18.88
N PHE A 175 -1.86 20.08 20.11
CA PHE A 175 -1.36 19.39 21.31
C PHE A 175 -1.72 17.90 21.30
N GLU A 176 -2.98 17.57 20.96
CA GLU A 176 -3.42 16.17 20.85
C GLU A 176 -2.69 15.45 19.71
N LEU A 177 -2.54 16.09 18.54
CA LEU A 177 -1.78 15.52 17.43
C LEU A 177 -0.31 15.28 17.80
N GLN A 178 0.35 16.24 18.46
CA GLN A 178 1.72 16.08 18.96
C GLN A 178 1.83 14.89 19.92
N ASN A 179 0.88 14.75 20.85
CA ASN A 179 0.86 13.63 21.79
C ASN A 179 0.66 12.28 21.08
N ASN A 180 -0.20 12.24 20.06
CA ASN A 180 -0.41 11.05 19.23
C ASN A 180 0.86 10.69 18.46
N ILE A 181 1.57 11.66 17.88
CA ILE A 181 2.85 11.44 17.21
C ILE A 181 3.91 10.92 18.19
N SER A 182 4.06 11.54 19.36
CA SER A 182 5.01 11.07 20.38
C SER A 182 4.70 9.64 20.83
N THR A 183 3.42 9.31 21.00
CA THR A 183 2.98 7.94 21.33
C THR A 183 3.30 6.97 20.21
N SER A 184 2.94 7.31 18.96
CA SER A 184 3.24 6.49 17.80
C SER A 184 4.75 6.32 17.58
N LYS A 185 5.59 7.33 17.91
CA LYS A 185 7.04 7.25 17.82
C LYS A 185 7.59 6.18 18.76
N ILE A 186 7.14 6.18 20.02
CA ILE A 186 7.49 5.14 21.01
C ILE A 186 7.07 3.76 20.52
N GLU A 187 5.88 3.63 19.95
CA GLU A 187 5.40 2.36 19.42
C GLU A 187 6.20 1.88 18.21
N VAL A 188 6.56 2.75 17.26
CA VAL A 188 7.42 2.40 16.12
C VAL A 188 8.79 1.96 16.63
N MET A 189 9.39 2.71 17.55
CA MET A 189 10.68 2.35 18.16
C MET A 189 10.61 1.00 18.87
N THR A 190 9.52 0.73 19.59
CA THR A 190 9.34 -0.54 20.30
C THR A 190 9.08 -1.70 19.34
N GLN A 191 8.16 -1.50 18.40
CA GLN A 191 7.79 -2.49 17.38
C GLN A 191 9.00 -2.90 16.55
N PHE A 192 9.87 -1.94 16.25
CA PHE A 192 11.01 -2.14 15.38
C PHE A 192 12.37 -2.17 16.11
N ASN A 193 12.37 -2.20 17.44
CA ASN A 193 13.58 -2.15 18.28
C ASN A 193 14.59 -1.07 17.83
N LEU A 194 14.08 0.13 17.53
CA LEU A 194 14.87 1.28 17.12
C LEU A 194 15.19 2.16 18.32
N THR A 195 16.39 2.73 18.34
CA THR A 195 16.74 3.79 19.28
C THR A 195 16.30 5.16 18.75
N GLU A 196 16.30 6.17 19.63
CA GLU A 196 16.08 7.57 19.20
C GLU A 196 17.09 8.02 18.14
N ASN A 197 18.33 7.54 18.20
CA ASN A 197 19.36 7.85 17.20
C ASN A 197 19.07 7.18 15.85
N ASP A 198 18.52 5.96 15.87
CA ASP A 198 18.11 5.25 14.65
C ASP A 198 16.93 5.97 14.00
N MET A 199 15.98 6.43 14.82
CA MET A 199 14.79 7.15 14.35
C MET A 199 15.17 8.45 13.61
N GLY A 200 16.10 9.22 14.15
CA GLY A 200 16.54 10.49 13.55
C GLY A 200 17.29 10.37 12.21
N ASN A 201 17.53 9.15 11.70
CA ASN A 201 18.21 8.92 10.42
C ASN A 201 17.59 7.75 9.62
N ILE A 202 16.38 7.32 9.95
CA ILE A 202 15.80 6.09 9.40
C ILE A 202 15.53 6.19 7.89
N SER A 203 15.02 7.32 7.42
CA SER A 203 14.69 7.61 6.03
C SER A 203 15.94 7.55 5.13
N THR A 204 17.09 7.95 5.67
CA THR A 204 18.38 7.98 4.96
C THR A 204 19.19 6.69 5.10
N ASN A 205 18.83 5.82 6.05
CA ASN A 205 19.51 4.55 6.30
C ASN A 205 18.73 3.38 5.69
N THR A 206 19.11 3.01 4.47
CA THR A 206 18.45 1.93 3.71
C THR A 206 18.42 0.59 4.44
N ASN A 207 19.40 0.29 5.29
CA ASN A 207 19.44 -0.95 6.08
C ASN A 207 18.40 -0.95 7.21
N LEU A 208 18.08 0.22 7.78
CA LEU A 208 17.01 0.35 8.78
C LEU A 208 15.64 0.27 8.13
N MET A 209 15.47 0.92 6.97
CA MET A 209 14.21 0.87 6.20
C MET A 209 13.94 -0.49 5.55
N ASN A 210 14.98 -1.27 5.26
CA ASN A 210 14.92 -2.60 4.65
C ASN A 210 15.77 -3.62 5.43
N PRO A 211 15.41 -3.91 6.69
CA PRO A 211 16.18 -4.83 7.49
C PRO A 211 16.05 -6.27 6.95
N PRO A 212 17.12 -7.10 7.04
CA PRO A 212 17.03 -8.48 6.62
C PRO A 212 16.03 -9.25 7.48
N LYS A 213 15.21 -10.12 6.87
CA LYS A 213 14.17 -10.92 7.56
C LYS A 213 14.66 -11.62 8.84
N SER A 214 15.91 -12.07 8.86
CA SER A 214 16.53 -12.75 10.02
C SER A 214 16.64 -11.90 11.27
N TRP A 215 16.71 -10.57 11.14
CA TRP A 215 16.80 -9.66 12.29
C TRP A 215 15.47 -9.63 13.06
N TRP A 216 14.34 -9.64 12.35
CA TRP A 216 13.01 -9.73 12.96
C TRP A 216 12.73 -11.08 13.63
N ASP A 217 13.13 -12.17 12.99
CA ASP A 217 12.95 -13.52 13.53
C ASP A 217 13.77 -13.73 14.82
N GLN A 218 14.96 -13.12 14.92
CA GLN A 218 15.78 -13.19 16.14
C GLN A 218 15.25 -12.30 17.27
N ILE A 219 14.69 -11.13 16.97
CA ILE A 219 14.19 -10.18 17.98
C ILE A 219 12.82 -10.59 18.51
N SER A 220 11.91 -11.07 17.66
CA SER A 220 10.60 -11.58 18.09
C SER A 220 10.72 -12.76 19.06
N GLY A 221 11.72 -13.65 18.86
CA GLY A 221 12.03 -14.74 19.78
C GLY A 221 12.48 -14.29 21.17
N ILE A 222 13.25 -13.19 21.26
CA ILE A 222 13.69 -12.59 22.52
C ILE A 222 12.51 -11.96 23.27
N ILE A 223 11.56 -11.35 22.54
CA ILE A 223 10.38 -10.70 23.14
C ILE A 223 9.37 -11.73 23.66
N SER A 224 9.16 -12.85 22.95
CA SER A 224 8.32 -13.96 23.46
C SER A 224 8.88 -14.56 24.75
N GLU A 225 10.21 -14.74 24.84
CA GLU A 225 10.87 -15.20 26.08
C GLU A 225 10.75 -14.20 27.24
N PHE A 226 10.73 -12.90 26.96
CA PHE A 226 10.69 -11.86 28.00
C PHE A 226 9.27 -11.55 28.50
N ILE A 227 8.24 -11.73 27.66
CA ILE A 227 6.83 -11.45 28.00
C ILE A 227 6.08 -12.72 28.45
N GLY A 228 6.68 -13.91 28.31
CA GLY A 228 6.09 -15.16 28.77
C GLY A 228 4.86 -15.58 27.97
N ILE A 229 4.91 -15.38 26.65
CA ILE A 229 3.99 -16.01 25.68
C ILE A 229 4.82 -16.92 24.80
#